data_AF-A0A3B8X0W4-F1
#
_entry.id   AF-A0A3B8X0W4-F1
#
_cell.length_a   1.000
_cell.length_b   1.000
_cell.length_c   1.000
_cell.angle_alpha   90.00
_cell.angle_beta   90.00
_cell.angle_gamma   90.00
#
_symmetry.space_group_name_H-M   'P 1'
#
loop_
_entity.id
_entity.type
_entity.pdbx_description
1 polymer ?
#
loop_
_entity_poly.entity_id
_entity_poly.type
_entity_poly.pdbx_seq_one_letter_code
_entity_poly.pdbx_strand_id
1 'polypeptide(L)'
;ITRSIADQARTIRIPVHMIETINKLNRVSRQLFQKMGREATPEELSEAMEMPEDKIRKVMRIAKEPISMETPIGDDEDSSLGDFIQDNNAISPIDDTTMEGLRKSTQDILAGLTPREAKVLRMRFGIDMNTD
;
A
#
# COMPACT_ATOMS: atom_id res chain seq x y z
N ILE A 1 1.10 31.04 -9.35
CA ILE A 1 0.47 30.04 -10.27
C ILE A 1 1.28 28.74 -10.27
N THR A 2 2.53 28.71 -10.76
CA THR A 2 3.34 27.49 -10.88
C THR A 2 3.53 26.71 -9.58
N ARG A 3 3.76 27.42 -8.45
CA ARG A 3 3.88 26.81 -7.13
C ARG A 3 2.57 26.18 -6.64
N SER A 4 1.44 26.87 -6.82
CA SER A 4 0.12 26.37 -6.43
C SER A 4 -0.26 25.11 -7.20
N ILE A 5 0.07 25.06 -8.50
CA ILE A 5 -0.12 23.86 -9.33
C ILE A 5 0.73 22.70 -8.78
N ALA A 6 2.00 22.94 -8.46
CA ALA A 6 2.89 21.91 -7.92
C ALA A 6 2.39 21.34 -6.58
N ASP A 7 1.82 22.18 -5.70
CA ASP A 7 1.39 21.76 -4.37
C ASP A 7 -0.02 21.12 -4.35
N GLN A 8 -0.90 21.44 -5.31
CA GLN A 8 -2.33 21.07 -5.25
C GLN A 8 -2.86 20.23 -6.42
N ALA A 9 -2.14 20.11 -7.54
CA ALA A 9 -2.67 19.43 -8.73
C ALA A 9 -2.75 17.90 -8.63
N ARG A 10 -2.13 17.28 -7.61
CA ARG A 10 -2.09 15.82 -7.45
C ARG A 10 -2.89 15.35 -6.27
N THR A 11 -3.58 14.21 -6.44
CA THR A 11 -4.30 13.51 -5.37
C THR A 11 -3.39 13.18 -4.19
N ILE A 12 -2.15 12.77 -4.48
CA ILE A 12 -1.11 12.54 -3.47
C ILE A 12 -0.09 13.66 -3.61
N ARG A 13 0.05 14.49 -2.57
CA ARG A 13 0.96 15.63 -2.57
C ARG A 13 2.41 15.18 -2.62
N ILE A 14 3.18 15.75 -3.55
CA ILE A 14 4.61 15.49 -3.73
C ILE A 14 5.40 16.79 -3.44
N PRO A 15 6.55 16.74 -2.73
CA PRO A 15 7.40 17.92 -2.53
C PRO A 15 7.89 18.54 -3.85
N VAL A 16 8.01 19.88 -3.90
CA VAL A 16 8.38 20.62 -5.12
C VAL A 16 9.69 20.13 -5.77
N HIS A 17 10.76 19.88 -4.99
CA HIS A 17 12.04 19.39 -5.52
C HIS A 17 11.92 18.01 -6.20
N MET A 18 10.97 17.18 -5.78
CA MET A 18 10.69 15.90 -6.43
C MET A 18 9.97 16.10 -7.76
N ILE A 19 9.08 17.09 -7.88
CA ILE A 19 8.42 17.45 -9.14
C ILE A 19 9.44 17.97 -10.16
N GLU A 20 10.39 18.79 -9.72
CA GLU A 20 11.52 19.22 -10.57
C GLU A 20 12.33 18.03 -11.08
N THR A 21 12.59 17.05 -10.21
CA THR A 21 13.31 15.82 -10.57
C THR A 21 12.54 14.99 -11.60
N ILE A 22 11.22 14.85 -11.43
CA ILE A 22 10.33 14.16 -12.39
C ILE A 22 10.32 14.89 -13.74
N ASN A 23 10.24 16.21 -13.75
CA ASN A 23 10.26 17.00 -14.98
C ASN A 23 11.60 16.88 -15.73
N LYS A 24 12.73 16.88 -15.00
CA LYS A 24 14.05 16.61 -15.57
C LYS A 24 14.11 15.20 -16.17
N LEU A 25 13.63 14.20 -15.45
CA LEU A 25 13.58 12.81 -15.93
C LEU A 25 12.75 12.67 -17.21
N ASN A 26 11.56 13.29 -17.26
CA ASN A 26 10.71 13.28 -18.45
C ASN A 26 11.38 13.96 -19.65
N ARG A 27 12.15 15.03 -19.42
CA ARG A 27 12.92 15.70 -20.47
C ARG A 27 14.03 14.81 -21.03
N VAL A 28 14.81 14.18 -20.15
CA VAL A 28 15.89 13.26 -20.56
C VAL A 28 15.33 12.03 -21.27
N SER A 29 14.24 11.46 -20.75
CA SER A 29 13.54 10.33 -21.38
C SER A 29 13.08 10.65 -22.81
N ARG A 30 12.48 11.83 -23.05
CA ARG A 30 12.12 12.27 -24.41
C ARG A 30 13.32 12.45 -25.33
N GLN A 31 14.43 12.99 -24.81
CA GLN A 31 15.67 13.15 -25.59
C GLN A 31 16.27 11.81 -25.99
N LEU A 32 16.29 10.84 -25.06
CA LEU A 32 16.76 9.49 -25.33
C LEU A 32 15.83 8.74 -26.29
N PHE A 33 14.51 8.91 -26.15
CA PHE A 33 13.53 8.37 -27.08
C PHE A 33 13.77 8.87 -28.52
N GLN A 34 14.02 10.17 -28.69
CA GLN A 34 14.30 10.74 -30.01
C GLN A 34 15.63 10.25 -30.60
N LYS A 35 16.65 10.01 -29.77
CA LYS A 35 17.97 9.53 -30.22
C LYS A 35 17.98 8.03 -30.54
N MET A 36 17.30 7.21 -29.73
CA MET A 36 17.37 5.75 -29.81
C MET A 36 16.18 5.13 -30.56
N GLY A 37 15.11 5.89 -30.81
CA GLY A 37 13.89 5.40 -31.46
C GLY A 37 13.07 4.42 -30.62
N ARG A 38 13.42 4.25 -29.34
CA ARG A 38 12.72 3.40 -28.36
C ARG A 38 12.74 4.05 -26.98
N GLU A 39 11.89 3.56 -26.07
CA GLU A 39 11.92 3.99 -24.66
C GLU A 39 13.27 3.63 -24.01
N ALA A 40 13.77 4.56 -23.17
CA ALA A 40 15.00 4.40 -22.43
C ALA A 40 14.79 3.47 -21.22
N THR A 41 15.76 2.59 -20.99
CA THR A 41 15.78 1.73 -19.81
C THR A 41 16.11 2.54 -18.54
N PRO A 42 15.75 2.04 -17.34
CA PRO A 42 16.13 2.70 -16.09
C PRO A 42 17.64 2.87 -15.93
N GLU A 43 18.44 1.92 -16.44
CA GLU A 43 19.92 1.99 -16.45
C GLU A 43 20.42 3.15 -17.31
N GLU A 44 19.95 3.28 -18.56
CA GLU A 44 20.31 4.38 -19.46
C GLU A 44 19.88 5.76 -18.92
N LEU A 45 18.72 5.83 -18.27
CA LEU A 45 18.27 7.04 -17.58
C LEU A 45 19.17 7.37 -16.38
N SER A 46 19.68 6.36 -15.69
CA SER A 46 20.53 6.51 -14.51
C SER A 46 21.87 7.14 -14.85
N GLU A 47 22.47 6.72 -15.96
CA GLU A 47 23.69 7.30 -16.51
C GLU A 47 23.46 8.73 -16.98
N ALA A 48 22.37 8.97 -17.73
CA ALA A 48 22.08 10.29 -18.27
C ALA A 48 21.69 11.33 -17.19
N MET A 49 21.16 10.89 -16.05
CA MET A 49 20.78 11.76 -14.93
C MET A 49 21.83 11.81 -13.80
N GLU A 50 22.91 11.02 -13.90
CA GLU A 50 23.94 10.90 -12.85
C GLU A 50 23.34 10.51 -11.48
N MET A 51 22.33 9.63 -11.49
CA MET A 51 21.63 9.18 -10.29
C MET A 51 21.62 7.66 -10.21
N PRO A 52 21.66 7.05 -9.02
CA PRO A 52 21.53 5.60 -8.87
C PRO A 52 20.21 5.09 -9.48
N GLU A 53 20.28 3.96 -10.17
CA GLU A 53 19.14 3.32 -10.84
C GLU A 53 17.95 3.09 -9.89
N ASP A 54 18.22 2.67 -8.65
CA ASP A 54 17.20 2.48 -7.61
C ASP A 54 16.39 3.75 -7.33
N LYS A 55 17.04 4.92 -7.37
CA LYS A 55 16.35 6.20 -7.19
C LYS A 55 15.46 6.49 -8.41
N ILE A 56 15.92 6.21 -9.62
CA ILE A 56 15.13 6.37 -10.84
C ILE A 56 13.87 5.50 -10.80
N ARG A 57 14.01 4.21 -10.47
CA ARG A 57 12.86 3.29 -10.33
C ARG A 57 11.85 3.79 -9.27
N LYS A 58 12.32 4.38 -8.17
CA LYS A 58 11.44 4.99 -7.16
C LYS A 58 10.75 6.25 -7.68
N VAL A 59 11.48 7.14 -8.34
CA VAL A 59 10.90 8.38 -8.93
C VAL A 59 9.86 8.04 -9.98
N MET A 60 10.12 7.08 -10.87
CA MET A 60 9.16 6.60 -11.87
C MET A 60 7.89 6.03 -11.24
N ARG A 61 8.00 5.33 -10.10
CA ARG A 61 6.82 4.85 -9.36
C ARG A 61 6.01 5.98 -8.74
N ILE A 62 6.68 6.97 -8.12
CA ILE A 62 6.04 8.13 -7.50
C ILE A 62 5.39 9.06 -8.55
N ALA A 63 5.96 9.10 -9.75
CA ALA A 63 5.44 9.93 -10.84
C ALA A 63 4.07 9.47 -11.35
N LYS A 64 3.71 8.19 -11.18
CA LYS A 64 2.40 7.64 -11.60
C LYS A 64 1.27 8.25 -10.78
N GLU A 65 0.19 8.61 -11.46
CA GLU A 65 -1.02 9.11 -10.81
C GLU A 65 -1.95 7.92 -10.48
N PRO A 66 -2.72 8.01 -9.39
CA PRO A 66 -3.69 6.97 -9.06
C PRO A 66 -4.73 6.85 -10.18
N ILE A 67 -5.18 5.62 -10.41
CA ILE A 67 -6.21 5.31 -11.41
C ILE A 67 -7.57 5.40 -10.75
N SER A 68 -8.59 5.86 -11.48
CA SER A 68 -9.96 5.94 -10.96
C SER A 68 -10.51 4.53 -10.70
N MET A 69 -11.21 4.36 -9.60
CA MET A 69 -11.85 3.08 -9.28
C MET A 69 -13.06 2.78 -10.16
N GLU A 70 -13.65 3.82 -10.75
CA GLU A 70 -14.75 3.73 -11.70
C GLU A 70 -14.26 3.44 -13.13
N THR A 71 -12.96 3.18 -13.31
CA THR A 71 -12.43 2.84 -14.64
C THR A 71 -13.08 1.52 -15.08
N PRO A 72 -13.82 1.50 -16.20
CA PRO A 72 -14.49 0.28 -16.67
C PRO A 72 -13.43 -0.75 -17.07
N ILE A 73 -13.72 -2.02 -16.81
CA ILE A 73 -12.81 -3.12 -17.12
C ILE A 73 -13.53 -4.22 -17.88
N GLY A 74 -12.96 -4.60 -19.03
CA GLY A 74 -13.60 -5.53 -19.96
C GLY A 74 -14.66 -4.87 -20.86
N ASP A 75 -15.41 -5.70 -21.57
CA ASP A 75 -16.48 -5.28 -22.48
C ASP A 75 -17.86 -5.18 -21.77
N ASP A 76 -17.95 -5.63 -20.53
CA ASP A 76 -19.16 -5.56 -19.72
C ASP A 76 -19.30 -4.16 -19.09
N GLU A 77 -20.30 -3.40 -19.51
CA GLU A 77 -20.49 -1.99 -19.13
C GLU A 77 -20.73 -1.76 -17.62
N ASP A 78 -21.03 -2.82 -16.86
CA ASP A 78 -21.32 -2.75 -15.42
C ASP A 78 -20.10 -3.07 -14.53
N SER A 79 -18.96 -3.50 -15.09
CA SER A 79 -17.79 -3.89 -14.30
C SER A 79 -16.78 -2.76 -14.17
N SER A 80 -16.53 -2.31 -12.94
CA SER A 80 -15.51 -1.30 -12.63
C SER A 80 -14.26 -1.92 -12.00
N LEU A 81 -13.11 -1.25 -12.11
CA LEU A 81 -11.87 -1.68 -11.46
C LEU A 81 -12.03 -1.87 -9.94
N GLY A 82 -12.89 -1.06 -9.31
CA GLY A 82 -13.16 -1.10 -7.87
C GLY A 82 -13.77 -2.41 -7.42
N ASP A 83 -14.60 -3.03 -8.27
CA ASP A 83 -15.29 -4.28 -7.95
C ASP A 83 -14.34 -5.47 -7.81
N PHE A 84 -13.11 -5.35 -8.32
CA PHE A 84 -12.07 -6.38 -8.24
C PHE A 84 -11.11 -6.20 -7.05
N ILE A 85 -11.22 -5.11 -6.29
CA ILE A 85 -10.36 -4.91 -5.12
C ILE A 85 -10.98 -5.60 -3.90
N GLN A 86 -10.38 -6.72 -3.52
CA GLN A 86 -10.73 -7.42 -2.29
C GLN A 86 -10.32 -6.63 -1.04
N ASP A 87 -11.20 -6.61 -0.03
CA ASP A 87 -10.84 -6.15 1.30
C ASP A 87 -10.01 -7.21 2.03
N ASN A 88 -8.71 -6.93 2.20
CA ASN A 88 -7.78 -7.80 2.93
C ASN A 88 -7.86 -7.63 4.46
N ASN A 89 -8.56 -6.61 4.96
CA ASN A 89 -8.74 -6.38 6.39
C ASN A 89 -10.03 -7.03 6.91
N ALA A 90 -10.92 -7.47 6.02
CA ALA A 90 -12.13 -8.18 6.40
C ALA A 90 -11.76 -9.52 7.05
N ILE A 91 -12.24 -9.72 8.29
CA ILE A 91 -12.06 -10.99 9.00
C ILE A 91 -12.95 -12.04 8.36
N SER A 92 -12.37 -13.18 8.00
CA SER A 92 -13.13 -14.32 7.47
C SER A 92 -14.10 -14.84 8.55
N PRO A 93 -15.38 -15.11 8.21
CA PRO A 93 -16.34 -15.69 9.17
C PRO A 93 -15.86 -17.01 9.78
N ILE A 94 -15.07 -17.79 9.04
CA ILE A 94 -14.47 -19.03 9.53
C ILE A 94 -13.43 -18.71 10.60
N ASP A 95 -12.54 -17.76 10.33
CA ASP A 95 -11.49 -17.37 11.27
C ASP A 95 -12.10 -16.78 12.55
N ASP A 96 -13.13 -15.94 12.43
CA ASP A 96 -13.87 -15.37 13.56
C ASP A 96 -14.52 -16.47 14.42
N THR A 97 -15.21 -17.43 13.79
CA THR A 97 -15.83 -18.57 14.50
C THR A 97 -14.78 -19.43 15.19
N THR A 98 -13.63 -19.67 14.55
CA THR A 98 -12.54 -20.45 15.17
C THR A 98 -11.92 -19.72 16.36
N MET A 99 -11.78 -18.39 16.29
CA MET A 99 -11.27 -17.57 17.38
C MET A 99 -12.25 -17.56 18.55
N GLU A 100 -13.56 -17.42 18.29
CA GLU A 100 -14.59 -17.51 19.33
C GLU A 100 -14.63 -18.91 19.96
N GLY A 101 -14.51 -19.97 19.15
CA GLY A 101 -14.39 -21.34 19.63
C GLY A 101 -13.19 -21.54 20.54
N LEU A 102 -12.01 -21.05 20.14
CA LEU A 102 -10.80 -21.07 20.96
C LEU A 102 -10.99 -20.31 22.28
N ARG A 103 -11.65 -19.14 22.25
CA ARG A 103 -11.96 -18.38 23.45
C ARG A 103 -12.85 -19.16 24.43
N LYS A 104 -13.89 -19.85 23.92
CA LYS A 104 -14.77 -20.70 24.76
C LYS A 104 -14.00 -21.88 25.35
N SER A 105 -13.26 -22.62 24.52
CA SER A 105 -12.47 -23.77 25.00
C SER A 105 -11.41 -23.37 26.03
N THR A 106 -10.75 -22.23 25.85
CA THR A 106 -9.79 -21.72 26.84
C THR A 106 -10.47 -21.32 28.15
N GLN A 107 -11.67 -20.70 28.10
CA GLN A 107 -12.46 -20.41 29.29
C GLN A 107 -12.89 -21.69 30.03
N ASP A 108 -13.34 -22.72 29.31
CA ASP A 108 -13.75 -24.00 29.89
C ASP A 108 -12.59 -24.72 30.59
N ILE A 109 -11.40 -24.75 29.97
CA ILE A 109 -10.19 -25.34 30.57
C ILE A 109 -9.77 -24.55 31.82
N LEU A 110 -9.81 -23.22 31.77
CA LEU A 110 -9.48 -22.37 32.93
C LEU A 110 -10.48 -22.55 34.08
N ALA A 111 -11.74 -22.89 33.79
CA ALA A 111 -12.75 -23.18 34.81
C ALA A 111 -12.47 -24.50 35.56
N GLY A 112 -11.73 -25.43 34.96
CA GLY A 112 -11.31 -26.69 35.58
C GLY A 112 -10.10 -26.56 36.52
N LEU A 113 -9.39 -25.43 36.52
CA LEU A 113 -8.25 -25.18 37.40
C LEU A 113 -8.67 -24.60 38.75
N THR A 114 -7.75 -24.60 39.72
CA THR A 114 -8.03 -23.91 40.99
C THR A 114 -8.17 -22.39 40.75
N PRO A 115 -8.97 -21.66 41.56
CA PRO A 115 -9.17 -20.22 41.37
C PRO A 115 -7.87 -19.41 41.34
N ARG A 116 -6.83 -19.88 42.05
CA ARG A 116 -5.52 -19.22 42.10
C ARG A 116 -4.73 -19.44 40.81
N GLU A 117 -4.73 -20.64 40.25
CA GLU A 117 -4.03 -20.97 39.01
C GLU A 117 -4.68 -20.28 37.80
N ALA A 118 -6.01 -20.34 37.70
CA ALA A 118 -6.76 -19.67 36.64
C ALA A 118 -6.51 -18.14 36.66
N LYS A 119 -6.49 -17.53 37.85
CA LYS A 119 -6.21 -16.09 38.01
C LYS A 119 -4.79 -15.72 37.57
N VAL A 120 -3.79 -16.52 37.93
CA VAL A 120 -2.40 -16.29 37.50
C VAL A 120 -2.27 -16.37 35.98
N LEU A 121 -2.90 -17.36 35.34
CA LEU A 121 -2.86 -17.52 33.88
C LEU A 121 -3.58 -16.38 33.14
N ARG A 122 -4.79 -16.00 33.58
CA ARG A 122 -5.50 -14.85 33.02
C ARG A 122 -4.68 -13.57 33.14
N MET A 123 -4.07 -13.35 34.31
CA MET A 123 -3.21 -12.19 34.55
C MET A 123 -1.94 -12.18 33.69
N ARG A 124 -1.36 -13.36 33.42
CA ARG A 124 -0.12 -13.46 32.64
C ARG A 124 -0.34 -13.25 31.14
N PHE A 125 -1.49 -13.70 30.61
CA PHE A 125 -1.78 -13.70 29.17
C PHE A 125 -2.83 -12.66 28.73
N GLY A 126 -3.38 -11.87 29.67
CA GLY A 126 -4.37 -10.84 29.35
C GLY A 126 -5.75 -11.40 28.96
N ILE A 127 -6.08 -12.64 29.34
CA ILE A 127 -7.34 -13.28 28.97
C ILE A 127 -8.49 -12.66 29.78
N ASP A 128 -9.51 -12.14 29.08
CA ASP A 128 -10.66 -11.43 29.66
C ASP A 128 -10.28 -10.23 30.56
N MET A 129 -9.12 -9.63 30.32
CA MET A 129 -8.70 -8.39 30.97
C MET A 129 -8.44 -7.33 29.91
N ASN A 130 -8.91 -6.11 30.13
CA ASN A 130 -8.41 -4.96 29.39
C ASN A 130 -7.03 -4.61 29.96
N THR A 131 -5.98 -4.99 29.25
CA THR A 131 -4.71 -4.28 29.34
C THR A 131 -4.87 -2.97 28.57
N ASP A 132 -4.91 -1.85 29.28
CA ASP A 132 -4.49 -0.56 28.73
C ASP A 132 -3.02 -0.65 28.25
#